data_AF-A0A0R2SI89-F1
#
_entry.id   AF-A0A0R2SI89-F1
#
_cell.length_a   1.000
_cell.length_b   1.000
_cell.length_c   1.000
_cell.angle_alpha   90.00
_cell.angle_beta   90.00
_cell.angle_gamma   90.00
#
_symmetry.space_group_name_H-M   'P 1'
#
loop_
_entity.id
_entity.type
_entity.pdbx_description
1 polymer ?
#
loop_
_entity_poly.entity_id
_entity_poly.type
_entity_poly.pdbx_seq_one_letter_code
_entity_poly.pdbx_strand_id
1 'polypeptide(L)' 'MRSNVVATINFSDDIDALEIAKVLRANGILDTEPYRKLGKNQLRVGMFPAIDPEDIKALTKCIEYAVENLGN' A
#
# COMPACT_ATOMS: atom_id res chain seq x y z
N MET A 1 -5.67 -18.96 -0.43
CA MET A 1 -4.34 -18.95 -1.08
C MET A 1 -3.89 -17.51 -1.23
N ARG A 2 -2.63 -17.19 -0.93
CA ARG A 2 -2.05 -15.84 -1.11
C ARG A 2 -1.10 -15.85 -2.31
N SER A 3 -1.05 -14.76 -3.06
CA SER A 3 -0.11 -14.61 -4.17
C SER A 3 1.30 -14.36 -3.62
N ASN A 4 2.32 -14.92 -4.28
CA ASN A 4 3.71 -14.74 -3.89
C ASN A 4 4.31 -13.42 -4.41
N VAL A 5 3.67 -12.79 -5.41
CA VAL A 5 4.26 -11.67 -6.16
C VAL A 5 3.38 -10.42 -6.16
N VAL A 6 2.15 -10.52 -5.68
CA VAL A 6 1.23 -9.38 -5.58
C VAL A 6 0.49 -9.48 -4.25
N ALA A 7 0.77 -8.55 -3.33
CA ALA A 7 0.00 -8.41 -2.12
C ALA A 7 -1.15 -7.44 -2.35
N THR A 8 -2.33 -7.82 -1.87
CA THR A 8 -3.52 -6.96 -1.84
C THR A 8 -3.94 -6.82 -0.38
N ILE A 9 -3.79 -5.62 0.16
CA ILE A 9 -3.97 -5.31 1.59
C ILE A 9 -5.24 -4.50 1.74
N ASN A 10 -6.30 -5.10 2.29
CA ASN A 10 -7.53 -4.37 2.60
C ASN A 10 -7.33 -3.55 3.86
N PHE A 11 -7.87 -2.34 3.85
CA PHE A 11 -7.97 -1.49 5.02
C PHE A 11 -9.38 -1.55 5.60
N SER A 12 -9.50 -1.27 6.88
CA SER A 12 -10.79 -1.10 7.55
C SER A 12 -11.46 0.20 7.08
N ASP A 13 -12.78 0.31 7.26
CA ASP A 13 -13.56 1.42 6.72
C ASP A 13 -13.21 2.79 7.33
N ASP A 14 -12.55 2.80 8.50
CA ASP A 14 -12.02 3.97 9.19
C ASP A 14 -10.70 4.50 8.62
N ILE A 15 -10.08 3.78 7.66
CA ILE A 15 -8.79 4.17 7.05
C ILE A 15 -8.95 4.29 5.53
N ASP A 16 -8.76 5.47 4.95
CA ASP A 16 -8.82 5.65 3.50
C ASP A 16 -7.51 5.24 2.79
N ALA A 17 -7.53 4.10 2.11
CA ALA A 17 -6.38 3.61 1.34
C ALA A 17 -6.00 4.54 0.17
N LEU A 18 -6.93 5.31 -0.39
CA LEU A 18 -6.61 6.30 -1.43
C LEU A 18 -5.84 7.48 -0.87
N GLU A 19 -6.11 7.89 0.37
CA GLU A 19 -5.33 8.93 1.03
C GLU A 19 -3.93 8.46 1.35
N ILE A 20 -3.79 7.22 1.87
CA ILE A 20 -2.48 6.60 2.07
C ILE A 20 -1.71 6.54 0.74
N ALA A 21 -2.34 6.08 -0.34
CA ALA A 21 -1.70 6.01 -1.65
C ALA A 21 -1.26 7.40 -2.16
N LYS A 22 -2.06 8.46 -1.93
CA LYS A 22 -1.66 9.83 -2.27
C LYS A 22 -0.43 10.29 -1.48
N VAL A 23 -0.38 10.01 -0.18
CA VAL A 23 0.77 10.35 0.67
C VAL A 23 2.03 9.61 0.21
N LEU A 24 1.92 8.30 -0.02
CA LEU A 24 3.03 7.49 -0.55
C LEU A 24 3.53 8.06 -1.89
N ARG A 25 2.61 8.41 -2.78
CA ARG A 25 2.92 8.99 -4.09
C ARG A 25 3.64 10.33 -3.99
N ALA A 26 3.20 11.21 -3.10
CA ALA A 26 3.84 12.50 -2.85
C ALA A 26 5.28 12.35 -2.32
N ASN A 27 5.60 11.20 -1.71
CA ASN A 27 6.94 10.86 -1.21
C ASN A 27 7.73 9.94 -2.16
N GLY A 28 7.27 9.77 -3.41
CA GLY A 28 7.99 9.01 -4.43
C GLY A 28 7.76 7.50 -4.41
N ILE A 29 6.90 6.98 -3.52
CA ILE A 29 6.48 5.58 -3.51
C ILE A 29 5.26 5.47 -4.43
N LEU A 30 5.49 4.94 -5.64
CA LEU A 30 4.50 4.95 -6.71
C LEU A 30 3.78 3.61 -6.85
N ASP A 31 2.63 3.65 -7.54
CA ASP A 31 1.87 2.50 -8.04
C ASP A 31 1.33 1.54 -6.96
N THR A 32 1.07 2.06 -5.76
CA THR A 32 0.41 1.34 -4.66
C THR A 32 -1.11 1.36 -4.73
N GLU A 33 -1.71 2.09 -5.68
CA GLU A 33 -3.14 2.27 -5.79
C GLU A 33 -3.92 0.96 -6.05
N PRO A 34 -5.15 0.85 -5.53
CA PRO A 34 -6.02 -0.30 -5.82
C PRO A 34 -6.36 -0.39 -7.30
N TYR A 35 -6.76 -1.59 -7.72
CA TYR A 35 -7.28 -1.78 -9.08
C TYR A 35 -8.57 -0.97 -9.27
N ARG A 36 -8.52 0.02 -10.18
CA ARG A 36 -9.54 1.07 -10.37
C ARG A 36 -10.98 0.57 -10.52
N LYS A 37 -11.20 -0.65 -11.04
CA LYS A 37 -12.54 -1.22 -11.27
C LYS A 37 -13.06 -2.08 -10.12
N LEU A 38 -12.27 -2.31 -9.07
CA LEU A 38 -12.64 -3.21 -7.98
C LEU A 38 -13.44 -2.51 -6.88
N GLY A 39 -13.31 -1.18 -6.76
CA GLY A 39 -14.04 -0.37 -5.77
C GLY A 39 -13.73 -0.72 -4.31
N LYS A 40 -12.58 -1.35 -4.04
CA LYS A 40 -12.19 -1.78 -2.69
C LYS A 40 -11.23 -0.81 -2.04
N ASN A 41 -11.41 -0.61 -0.74
CA ASN A 41 -10.50 0.11 0.13
C ASN A 41 -9.23 -0.73 0.39
N GLN A 42 -8.26 -0.63 -0.51
CA GLN A 42 -7.14 -1.56 -0.59
C GLN A 42 -5.89 -0.89 -1.16
N LEU A 43 -4.71 -1.34 -0.74
CA LEU A 43 -3.46 -1.11 -1.46
C LEU A 43 -2.99 -2.38 -2.17
N ARG A 44 -2.25 -2.19 -3.28
CA ARG A 44 -1.65 -3.29 -4.03
C ARG A 44 -0.14 -3.09 -4.13
N VAL A 45 0.62 -4.13 -3.77
CA VAL A 45 2.09 -4.10 -3.75
C VAL A 45 2.63 -5.21 -4.63
N GLY A 46 3.49 -4.85 -5.59
CA GLY A 46 4.23 -5.80 -6.42
C GLY A 46 5.53 -6.23 -5.73
N MET A 47 5.71 -7.53 -5.56
CA MET A 47 6.87 -8.15 -4.91
C MET A 47 7.53 -9.14 -5.88
N PHE A 48 7.88 -8.64 -7.07
CA PHE A 48 8.54 -9.44 -8.09
C PHE A 48 9.99 -9.75 -7.71
N PRO A 49 10.65 -10.75 -8.33
CA PRO A 49 12.01 -11.17 -7.95
C PRO A 49 13.10 -10.08 -8.01
N ALA A 50 12.84 -8.96 -8.72
CA ALA A 50 13.76 -7.83 -8.81
C ALA A 50 13.65 -6.86 -7.63
N ILE A 51 12.66 -7.01 -6.75
CA ILE A 51 12.45 -6.12 -5.61
C ILE A 51 13.23 -6.67 -4.40
N ASP A 52 14.03 -5.83 -3.77
CA ASP A 52 14.74 -6.19 -2.54
C ASP A 52 13.72 -6.38 -1.39
N PRO A 53 13.77 -7.48 -0.63
CA PRO A 53 12.95 -7.65 0.57
C PRO A 53 13.04 -6.49 1.58
N GLU A 54 14.18 -5.79 1.65
CA GLU A 54 14.32 -4.62 2.53
C GLU A 54 13.46 -3.44 2.08
N ASP A 55 13.24 -3.25 0.77
CA ASP A 55 12.34 -2.21 0.26
C ASP A 55 10.89 -2.50 0.66
N ILE A 56 10.49 -3.77 0.70
CA ILE A 56 9.16 -4.16 1.19
C ILE A 56 9.01 -3.86 2.68
N LYS A 57 10.05 -4.12 3.49
CA LYS A 57 10.04 -3.76 4.91
C LYS A 57 10.02 -2.24 5.13
N ALA A 58 10.70 -1.48 4.28
CA ALA A 58 10.64 -0.02 4.32
C ALA A 58 9.24 0.47 3.95
N LEU A 59 8.64 -0.08 2.89
CA LEU A 59 7.28 0.24 2.47
C LEU A 59 6.25 -0.02 3.57
N THR A 60 6.35 -1.15 4.30
CA THR A 60 5.43 -1.41 5.42
C THR A 60 5.54 -0.36 6.50
N LYS A 61 6.75 0.09 6.84
CA LYS A 61 6.96 1.18 7.82
C LYS A 61 6.41 2.51 7.32
N CYS A 62 6.56 2.81 6.03
CA CYS A 62 5.96 4.01 5.44
C CYS A 62 4.43 3.98 5.48
N ILE A 63 3.82 2.82 5.25
CA ILE A 63 2.38 2.63 5.35
C ILE A 63 1.91 2.79 6.81
N GLU A 64 2.61 2.17 7.77
CA GLU A 64 2.32 2.33 9.20
C GLU A 64 2.36 3.81 9.61
N TYR A 65 3.42 4.53 9.24
CA TYR A 65 3.54 5.96 9.50
C TYR A 65 2.40 6.78 8.86
N ALA A 66 2.04 6.49 7.61
CA ALA A 66 0.94 7.18 6.93
C ALA A 66 -0.40 6.94 7.62
N VAL A 67 -0.68 5.71 8.05
CA VAL A 67 -1.90 5.37 8.80
C VAL A 67 -1.96 6.13 10.12
N GLU A 68 -0.87 6.12 10.91
CA GLU A 68 -0.81 6.79 12.21
C GLU A 68 -1.00 8.31 12.12
N ASN A 69 -0.56 8.94 11.03
CA ASN A 69 -0.62 10.39 10.85
C ASN A 69 -1.87 10.88 10.10
N LEU A 70 -2.60 10.00 9.40
CA LEU A 70 -3.88 10.32 8.76
C LEU A 70 -5.10 9.95 9.63
N GLY A 71 -4.95 8.99 10.55
CA GLY A 71 -6.01 8.54 11.45
C GLY A 71 -6.27 9.42 12.69
N ASN A 72 -5.72 10.64 12.73
CA ASN A 72 -5.89 11.62 13.83
C ASN A 72 -6.68 12.85 13.38
#